data_AF-A0A3P3VUL1-F1
#
_entry.id   AF-A0A3P3VUL1-F1
#
_cell.length_a   1.000
_cell.length_b   1.000
_cell.length_c   1.000
_cell.angle_alpha   90.00
_cell.angle_beta   90.00
_cell.angle_gamma   90.00
#
_symmetry.space_group_name_H-M   'P 1'
#
loop_
_entity.id
_entity.type
_entity.pdbx_description
1 polymer ?
#
loop_
_entity_poly.entity_id
_entity_poly.type
_entity_poly.pdbx_seq_one_letter_code
_entity_poly.pdbx_strand_id
1 'polypeptide(L)'
;MKKFVKSSLLHDLHAIPSFKRSAFVKDELREKYPDLENDSELIVSILDEFDSSIGVLNSKQFENIIKIIKTDFSLSAIGIKLDLYNIKPEYFESILNFCNDYYKNLDAKLLDDTLSTDLEITFQNLKKIIKQGWIGDWESNPEDDNMKMVKIPAFIESGKKKRFFLAKIFKTIPIRYQDKIRYRVYFLNPKIIVT
;
A
#
# COMPACT_ATOMS: atom_id res chain seq x y z
N MET A 1 8.34 15.85 -5.15
CA MET A 1 8.98 14.91 -6.08
C MET A 1 8.35 13.54 -5.84
N LYS A 2 7.66 12.95 -6.82
CA LYS A 2 7.06 11.62 -6.66
C LYS A 2 8.19 10.61 -6.41
N LYS A 3 8.06 9.75 -5.42
CA LYS A 3 9.05 8.70 -5.16
C LYS A 3 9.01 7.69 -6.32
N PHE A 4 10.15 7.32 -6.87
CA PHE A 4 10.23 6.25 -7.86
C PHE A 4 9.87 4.92 -7.21
N VAL A 5 8.83 4.25 -7.73
CA VAL A 5 8.34 2.97 -7.20
C VAL A 5 8.58 1.88 -8.23
N LYS A 6 9.80 1.35 -8.23
CA LYS A 6 10.26 0.30 -9.18
C LYS A 6 9.32 -0.91 -9.20
N SER A 7 8.84 -1.36 -8.03
CA SER A 7 7.95 -2.53 -7.92
C SER A 7 6.60 -2.34 -8.63
N SER A 8 6.07 -1.12 -8.75
CA SER A 8 4.83 -0.87 -9.50
C SER A 8 5.08 -1.03 -10.99
N LEU A 9 6.21 -0.51 -11.47
CA LEU A 9 6.59 -0.61 -12.88
C LEU A 9 6.88 -2.07 -13.27
N LEU A 10 7.56 -2.82 -12.40
CA LEU A 10 7.78 -4.26 -12.58
C LEU A 10 6.46 -5.04 -12.65
N HIS A 11 5.49 -4.71 -11.79
CA HIS A 11 4.16 -5.32 -11.83
C HIS A 11 3.49 -5.10 -13.19
N ASP A 12 3.52 -3.88 -13.71
CA ASP A 12 2.84 -3.51 -14.95
C ASP A 12 3.46 -4.21 -16.16
N LEU A 13 4.78 -4.44 -16.15
CA LEU A 13 5.50 -5.18 -17.19
C LEU A 13 5.01 -6.61 -17.42
N HIS A 14 4.37 -7.23 -16.42
CA HIS A 14 3.82 -8.59 -16.56
C HIS A 14 2.69 -8.66 -17.61
N ALA A 15 1.92 -7.57 -17.76
CA ALA A 15 0.86 -7.45 -18.75
C ALA A 15 1.37 -7.02 -20.15
N ILE A 16 2.66 -6.66 -20.26
CA ILE A 16 3.23 -6.10 -21.49
C ILE A 16 4.00 -7.20 -22.25
N PRO A 17 3.71 -7.41 -23.56
CA PRO A 17 4.49 -8.32 -24.39
C PRO A 17 5.98 -7.95 -24.40
N SER A 18 6.87 -8.93 -24.38
CA SER A 18 8.33 -8.72 -24.25
C SER A 18 8.89 -7.68 -25.22
N PHE A 19 8.49 -7.75 -26.50
CA PHE A 19 8.93 -6.83 -27.55
C PHE A 19 8.46 -5.37 -27.37
N LYS A 20 7.51 -5.10 -26.47
CA LYS A 20 7.01 -3.75 -26.13
C LYS A 20 7.53 -3.22 -24.80
N ARG A 21 8.17 -4.06 -23.96
CA ARG A 21 8.53 -3.70 -22.58
C ARG A 21 9.48 -2.51 -22.50
N SER A 22 10.52 -2.46 -23.33
CA SER A 22 11.47 -1.33 -23.32
C SER A 22 10.80 0.00 -23.68
N ALA A 23 9.91 0.01 -24.68
CA ALA A 23 9.14 1.20 -25.05
C ALA A 23 8.21 1.62 -23.91
N PHE A 24 7.51 0.67 -23.29
CA PHE A 24 6.64 0.92 -22.14
C PHE A 24 7.40 1.55 -20.96
N VAL A 25 8.57 1.01 -20.57
CA VAL A 25 9.38 1.59 -19.49
C VAL A 25 9.79 3.03 -19.81
N LYS A 26 10.21 3.30 -21.05
CA LYS A 26 10.56 4.67 -21.48
C LYS A 26 9.38 5.64 -21.37
N ASP A 27 8.21 5.24 -21.85
CA ASP A 27 7.01 6.07 -21.80
C ASP A 27 6.58 6.34 -20.34
N GLU A 28 6.62 5.32 -19.48
CA GLU A 28 6.32 5.43 -18.06
C GLU A 28 7.30 6.33 -17.30
N LEU A 29 8.60 6.23 -17.59
CA LEU A 29 9.62 7.12 -17.04
C LEU A 29 9.39 8.55 -17.54
N ARG A 30 9.15 8.78 -18.83
CA ARG A 30 8.84 10.11 -19.36
C ARG A 30 7.64 10.75 -18.68
N GLU A 31 6.56 10.00 -18.48
CA GLU A 31 5.33 10.53 -17.90
C GLU A 31 5.46 10.83 -16.40
N LYS A 32 6.10 9.94 -15.64
CA LYS A 32 6.09 10.00 -14.17
C LYS A 32 7.37 10.56 -13.57
N TYR A 33 8.49 10.47 -14.31
CA TYR A 33 9.85 10.79 -13.88
C TYR A 33 10.69 11.34 -15.05
N PRO A 34 10.32 12.50 -15.63
CA PRO A 34 10.94 13.01 -16.86
C PRO A 34 12.47 13.18 -16.76
N ASP A 35 13.01 13.40 -15.56
CA ASP A 35 14.46 13.48 -15.31
C ASP A 35 15.19 12.14 -15.57
N LEU A 36 14.47 11.02 -15.65
CA LEU A 36 14.99 9.66 -15.80
C LEU A 36 14.67 9.04 -17.18
N GLU A 37 14.00 9.76 -18.08
CA GLU A 37 13.48 9.19 -19.34
C GLU A 37 14.59 8.64 -20.26
N ASN A 38 15.78 9.25 -20.21
CA ASN A 38 16.92 8.94 -21.08
C ASN A 38 17.98 8.10 -20.36
N ASP A 39 17.71 7.64 -19.15
CA ASP A 39 18.63 6.79 -18.39
C ASP A 39 18.58 5.36 -18.94
N SER A 40 19.40 5.09 -19.96
CA SER A 40 19.49 3.77 -20.59
C SER A 40 19.91 2.67 -19.62
N GLU A 41 20.75 3.00 -18.63
CA GLU A 41 21.20 2.04 -17.62
C GLU A 41 20.06 1.65 -16.68
N LEU A 42 19.24 2.62 -16.27
CA LEU A 42 18.05 2.37 -15.47
C LEU A 42 17.03 1.50 -16.21
N ILE A 43 16.78 1.77 -17.49
CA ILE A 43 15.83 1.00 -18.30
C ILE A 43 16.29 -0.47 -18.40
N VAL A 44 17.58 -0.68 -18.69
CA VAL A 44 18.16 -2.04 -18.74
C VAL A 44 18.04 -2.70 -17.36
N SER A 45 18.40 -1.99 -16.29
CA SER A 45 18.28 -2.50 -14.91
C SER A 45 16.85 -2.90 -14.53
N ILE A 46 15.82 -2.19 -15.01
CA ILE A 46 14.41 -2.54 -14.76
C ILE A 46 14.04 -3.82 -15.50
N LEU A 47 14.45 -3.95 -16.76
CA LEU A 47 14.14 -5.13 -17.58
C LEU A 47 14.88 -6.37 -17.07
N ASP A 48 16.16 -6.24 -16.72
CA ASP A 48 16.96 -7.32 -16.15
C ASP A 48 16.40 -7.77 -14.79
N GLU A 49 15.98 -6.82 -13.94
CA GLU A 49 15.31 -7.16 -12.68
C GLU A 49 13.98 -7.87 -12.94
N PHE A 50 13.20 -7.44 -13.92
CA PHE A 50 11.96 -8.14 -14.28
C PHE A 50 12.23 -9.59 -14.70
N ASP A 51 13.15 -9.81 -15.64
CA ASP A 51 13.44 -11.14 -16.19
C ASP A 51 14.12 -12.07 -15.17
N SER A 52 14.86 -11.53 -14.20
CA SER A 52 15.45 -12.27 -13.08
C SER A 52 14.57 -12.37 -11.83
N SER A 53 13.34 -11.84 -11.87
CA SER A 53 12.37 -11.91 -10.78
C SER A 53 11.03 -12.46 -11.25
N ILE A 54 9.99 -11.64 -11.30
CA ILE A 54 8.61 -12.03 -11.60
C ILE A 54 8.36 -12.36 -13.07
N GLY A 55 9.29 -12.03 -13.97
CA GLY A 55 9.21 -12.36 -15.39
C GLY A 55 9.27 -13.84 -15.68
N VAL A 56 9.82 -14.64 -14.77
CA VAL A 56 9.85 -16.12 -14.87
C VAL A 56 8.50 -16.76 -14.54
N LEU A 57 7.58 -16.00 -13.92
CA LEU A 57 6.24 -16.47 -13.59
C LEU A 57 5.32 -16.28 -14.79
N ASN A 58 4.51 -17.30 -15.12
CA ASN A 58 3.41 -17.09 -16.05
C ASN A 58 2.28 -16.25 -15.42
N SER A 59 1.35 -15.76 -16.23
CA SER A 59 0.28 -14.84 -15.78
C SER A 59 -0.53 -15.39 -14.61
N LYS A 60 -0.90 -16.68 -14.64
CA LYS A 60 -1.69 -17.31 -13.57
C LYS A 60 -0.89 -17.47 -12.28
N GLN A 61 0.40 -17.81 -12.38
CA GLN A 61 1.30 -17.92 -11.23
C GLN A 61 1.48 -16.54 -10.58
N PHE A 62 1.74 -15.52 -11.39
CA PHE A 62 1.90 -14.14 -10.95
C PHE A 62 0.63 -13.62 -10.26
N GLU A 63 -0.55 -13.78 -10.87
CA GLU A 63 -1.84 -13.40 -10.28
C GLU A 63 -2.07 -14.04 -8.91
N ASN A 64 -1.73 -15.32 -8.76
CA ASN A 64 -1.85 -16.02 -7.48
C ASN A 64 -0.91 -15.43 -6.41
N ILE A 65 0.32 -15.06 -6.78
CA ILE A 65 1.25 -14.38 -5.88
C ILE A 65 0.70 -13.01 -5.48
N ILE A 66 0.25 -12.20 -6.44
CA ILE A 66 -0.36 -10.89 -6.18
C ILE A 66 -1.58 -11.00 -5.26
N LYS A 67 -2.41 -12.05 -5.43
CA LYS A 67 -3.54 -12.30 -4.53
C LYS A 67 -3.08 -12.50 -3.09
N ILE A 68 -2.05 -13.31 -2.85
CA ILE A 68 -1.49 -13.52 -1.51
C ILE A 68 -1.03 -12.20 -0.92
N ILE A 69 -0.30 -11.37 -1.70
CA ILE A 69 0.15 -10.06 -1.25
C ILE A 69 -1.01 -9.16 -0.82
N LYS A 70 -2.12 -9.15 -1.57
CA LYS A 70 -3.28 -8.28 -1.29
C LYS A 70 -4.18 -8.76 -0.15
N THR A 71 -4.21 -10.06 0.15
CA THR A 71 -5.14 -10.62 1.14
C THR A 71 -4.51 -10.96 2.47
N ASP A 72 -3.38 -11.67 2.46
CA ASP A 72 -2.72 -12.18 3.66
C ASP A 72 -1.23 -12.34 3.37
N PHE A 73 -0.52 -11.20 3.33
CA PHE A 73 0.87 -11.16 2.89
C PHE A 73 1.76 -12.01 3.80
N SER A 74 2.34 -13.06 3.22
CA SER A 74 3.27 -13.96 3.89
C SER A 74 4.35 -14.40 2.92
N LEU A 75 5.60 -14.00 3.18
CA LEU A 75 6.75 -14.43 2.39
C LEU A 75 6.94 -15.95 2.44
N SER A 76 6.61 -16.58 3.56
CA SER A 76 6.63 -18.05 3.69
C SER A 76 5.60 -18.71 2.77
N ALA A 77 4.36 -18.19 2.72
CA ALA A 77 3.33 -18.71 1.83
C ALA A 77 3.70 -18.52 0.35
N ILE A 78 4.33 -17.40 0.01
CA ILE A 78 4.85 -17.13 -1.34
C ILE A 78 5.97 -18.11 -1.67
N GLY A 79 6.93 -18.34 -0.78
CA GLY A 79 8.01 -19.32 -0.98
C GLY A 79 7.48 -20.72 -1.31
N ILE A 80 6.51 -21.21 -0.53
CA ILE A 80 5.84 -22.50 -0.79
C ILE A 80 5.18 -22.53 -2.19
N LYS A 81 4.61 -21.41 -2.65
CA LYS A 81 4.06 -21.34 -4.01
C LYS A 81 5.13 -21.41 -5.09
N LEU A 82 6.28 -20.76 -4.89
CA LEU A 82 7.40 -20.82 -5.84
C LEU A 82 7.93 -22.24 -5.98
N ASP A 83 8.05 -22.98 -4.86
CA ASP A 83 8.38 -24.40 -4.86
C ASP A 83 7.37 -25.23 -5.66
N LEU A 84 6.06 -25.04 -5.40
CA LEU A 84 4.98 -25.74 -6.11
C LEU A 84 4.94 -25.43 -7.61
N TYR A 85 5.42 -24.25 -8.01
CA TYR A 85 5.52 -23.83 -9.40
C TYR A 85 6.80 -24.32 -10.08
N ASN A 86 7.67 -25.05 -9.37
CA ASN A 86 8.99 -25.49 -9.82
C ASN A 86 9.84 -24.32 -10.35
N ILE A 87 9.73 -23.15 -9.71
CA ILE A 87 10.63 -22.03 -10.01
C ILE A 87 12.03 -22.41 -9.55
N LYS A 88 13.06 -22.03 -10.32
CA LYS A 88 14.43 -22.30 -9.91
C LYS A 88 14.80 -21.48 -8.66
N PRO A 89 15.55 -22.05 -7.70
CA PRO A 89 15.95 -21.36 -6.48
C PRO A 89 16.70 -20.04 -6.73
N GLU A 90 17.42 -19.92 -7.85
CA GLU A 90 18.15 -18.71 -8.25
C GLU A 90 17.25 -17.46 -8.40
N TYR A 91 15.94 -17.63 -8.60
CA TYR A 91 14.99 -16.51 -8.72
C TYR A 91 14.24 -16.19 -7.42
N PHE A 92 14.36 -17.03 -6.38
CA PHE A 92 13.50 -16.94 -5.19
C PHE A 92 13.69 -15.62 -4.45
N GLU A 93 14.93 -15.25 -4.18
CA GLU A 93 15.25 -14.03 -3.44
C GLU A 93 14.71 -12.79 -4.18
N SER A 94 14.96 -12.70 -5.49
CA SER A 94 14.48 -11.58 -6.32
C SER A 94 12.96 -11.49 -6.33
N ILE A 95 12.25 -12.62 -6.46
CA ILE A 95 10.78 -12.64 -6.41
C ILE A 95 10.26 -12.23 -5.04
N LEU A 96 10.86 -12.73 -3.95
CA LEU A 96 10.45 -12.40 -2.58
C LEU A 96 10.72 -10.91 -2.26
N ASN A 97 11.83 -10.36 -2.74
CA ASN A 97 12.15 -8.93 -2.63
C ASN A 97 11.12 -8.07 -3.36
N PHE A 98 10.78 -8.43 -4.61
CA PHE A 98 9.68 -7.79 -5.33
C PHE A 98 8.38 -7.83 -4.52
N CYS A 99 8.01 -8.99 -3.97
CA CYS A 99 6.76 -9.15 -3.24
C CYS A 99 6.71 -8.26 -1.99
N ASN A 100 7.82 -8.20 -1.24
CA ASN A 100 7.95 -7.37 -0.05
C ASN A 100 7.85 -5.87 -0.39
N ASP A 101 8.53 -5.43 -1.44
CA ASP A 101 8.51 -4.03 -1.83
C ASP A 101 7.19 -3.63 -2.47
N TYR A 102 6.58 -4.49 -3.28
CA TYR A 102 5.24 -4.28 -3.81
C TYR A 102 4.20 -4.17 -2.68
N TYR A 103 4.28 -5.02 -1.65
CA TYR A 103 3.42 -4.93 -0.46
C TYR A 103 3.56 -3.59 0.27
N LYS A 104 4.80 -3.16 0.58
CA LYS A 104 5.06 -1.86 1.23
C LYS A 104 4.50 -0.68 0.43
N ASN A 105 4.55 -0.77 -0.90
CA ASN A 105 4.05 0.28 -1.79
C ASN A 105 2.53 0.21 -2.03
N LEU A 106 1.90 -0.97 -1.90
CA LEU A 106 0.44 -1.11 -1.86
C LEU A 106 -0.12 -0.40 -0.62
N ASP A 107 0.51 -0.62 0.54
CA ASP A 107 0.16 0.09 1.77
C ASP A 107 0.28 1.62 1.58
N ALA A 108 1.29 2.09 0.84
CA ALA A 108 1.47 3.50 0.51
C ALA A 108 0.42 4.07 -0.47
N LYS A 109 -0.09 3.28 -1.44
CA LYS A 109 -1.17 3.69 -2.37
C LYS A 109 -2.56 3.65 -1.71
N LEU A 110 -2.83 2.65 -0.86
CA LEU A 110 -4.01 2.62 0.01
C LEU A 110 -3.99 3.80 0.99
N LEU A 111 -2.81 4.32 1.30
CA LEU A 111 -2.61 5.54 2.07
C LEU A 111 -2.90 6.85 1.30
N ASP A 112 -2.89 6.82 -0.03
CA ASP A 112 -3.12 8.02 -0.86
C ASP A 112 -4.56 8.10 -1.40
N ASP A 113 -5.17 6.99 -1.80
CA ASP A 113 -6.49 7.02 -2.47
C ASP A 113 -7.70 6.88 -1.52
N THR A 114 -7.51 6.38 -0.28
CA THR A 114 -8.63 6.14 0.67
C THR A 114 -8.77 7.20 1.77
N LEU A 115 -7.96 8.27 1.74
CA LEU A 115 -7.85 9.22 2.85
C LEU A 115 -8.43 10.60 2.53
N SER A 116 -9.62 10.62 1.95
CA SER A 116 -10.43 11.82 1.74
C SER A 116 -11.42 12.07 2.89
N THR A 117 -11.00 11.93 4.14
CA THR A 117 -11.77 12.47 5.28
C THR A 117 -10.83 13.16 6.26
N ASP A 118 -10.76 14.49 6.14
CA ASP A 118 -10.07 15.36 7.07
C ASP A 118 -10.84 15.42 8.40
N LEU A 119 -10.41 14.61 9.38
CA LEU A 119 -10.90 14.71 10.75
C LEU A 119 -9.77 15.21 11.64
N GLU A 120 -9.62 16.53 11.74
CA GLU A 120 -8.54 17.20 12.49
C GLU A 120 -8.66 16.97 14.01
N ILE A 121 -7.66 16.29 14.61
CA ILE A 121 -7.61 16.06 16.06
C ILE A 121 -6.30 16.56 16.67
N THR A 122 -6.40 17.44 17.67
CA THR A 122 -5.27 18.08 18.35
C THR A 122 -4.56 17.11 19.31
N PHE A 123 -3.22 17.22 19.46
CA PHE A 123 -2.35 16.29 20.21
C PHE A 123 -2.88 15.85 21.58
N GLN A 124 -3.55 16.77 22.29
CA GLN A 124 -3.88 16.60 23.70
C GLN A 124 -4.80 15.40 23.94
N ASN A 125 -5.57 14.97 22.92
CA ASN A 125 -6.46 13.82 23.03
C ASN A 125 -5.86 12.49 22.54
N LEU A 126 -4.64 12.46 21.99
CA LEU A 126 -4.10 11.26 21.34
C LEU A 126 -3.81 10.11 22.32
N LYS A 127 -3.13 10.39 23.45
CA LYS A 127 -2.90 9.36 24.49
C LYS A 127 -4.22 8.84 25.05
N LYS A 128 -5.23 9.69 25.15
CA LYS A 128 -6.57 9.33 25.58
C LYS A 128 -7.28 8.47 24.53
N ILE A 129 -7.17 8.83 23.26
CA ILE A 129 -7.68 8.09 22.10
C ILE A 129 -7.08 6.68 22.01
N ILE A 130 -5.76 6.55 22.14
CA ILE A 130 -5.08 5.25 22.10
C ILE A 130 -5.53 4.40 23.28
N LYS A 131 -5.68 5.00 24.48
CA LYS A 131 -6.17 4.30 25.67
C LYS A 131 -7.65 3.91 25.59
N GLN A 132 -8.51 4.74 24.99
CA GLN A 132 -9.95 4.49 24.90
C GLN A 132 -10.32 3.62 23.68
N GLY A 133 -9.45 3.53 22.67
CA GLY A 133 -9.64 2.66 21.50
C GLY A 133 -10.62 3.19 20.45
N TRP A 134 -11.07 4.44 20.55
CA TRP A 134 -12.00 5.08 19.59
C TRP A 134 -11.77 6.60 19.53
N ILE A 135 -12.25 7.25 18.46
CA ILE A 135 -11.84 8.62 18.07
C ILE A 135 -13.00 9.59 17.94
N GLY A 136 -14.21 9.09 17.87
CA GLY A 136 -15.42 9.89 17.80
C GLY A 136 -16.60 9.07 17.32
N ASP A 137 -17.73 9.75 17.21
CA ASP A 137 -18.96 9.20 16.66
C ASP A 137 -19.19 9.84 15.29
N TRP A 138 -19.22 9.01 14.25
CA TRP A 138 -19.20 9.44 12.84
C TRP A 138 -20.63 9.50 12.30
N GLU A 139 -20.87 10.34 11.30
CA GLU A 139 -22.21 10.42 10.68
C GLU A 139 -22.44 9.32 9.65
N SER A 140 -21.37 8.82 9.01
CA SER A 140 -21.38 7.68 8.10
C SER A 140 -20.84 6.42 8.77
N ASN A 141 -21.35 5.26 8.35
CA ASN A 141 -20.82 3.95 8.73
C ASN A 141 -19.62 3.63 7.84
N PRO A 142 -18.40 3.50 8.39
CA PRO A 142 -17.22 3.16 7.58
C PRO A 142 -17.32 1.81 6.88
N GLU A 143 -18.16 0.89 7.38
CA GLU A 143 -18.36 -0.42 6.75
C GLU A 143 -19.11 -0.31 5.42
N ASP A 144 -20.03 0.67 5.28
CA ASP A 144 -20.80 0.89 4.05
C ASP A 144 -19.89 1.33 2.89
N ASP A 145 -18.82 2.07 3.23
CA ASP A 145 -17.82 2.57 2.28
C ASP A 145 -16.63 1.61 2.08
N ASN A 146 -16.72 0.37 2.61
CA ASN A 146 -15.60 -0.59 2.65
C ASN A 146 -14.30 -0.04 3.26
N MET A 147 -14.42 0.95 4.15
CA MET A 147 -13.28 1.62 4.77
C MET A 147 -12.71 0.73 5.88
N LYS A 148 -11.48 0.25 5.70
CA LYS A 148 -10.80 -0.66 6.65
C LYS A 148 -9.79 0.04 7.56
N MET A 149 -9.41 1.27 7.21
CA MET A 149 -8.38 2.05 7.91
C MET A 149 -8.77 3.51 7.94
N VAL A 150 -8.30 4.23 8.97
CA VAL A 150 -8.46 5.68 9.08
C VAL A 150 -7.10 6.34 9.25
N LYS A 151 -6.95 7.55 8.70
CA LYS A 151 -5.86 8.48 9.01
C LYS A 151 -6.34 9.51 9.99
N ILE A 152 -5.65 9.58 11.12
CA ILE A 152 -5.98 10.51 12.18
C ILE A 152 -4.86 11.55 12.21
N PRO A 153 -5.12 12.79 11.80
CA PRO A 153 -4.18 13.88 12.03
C PRO A 153 -4.01 14.10 13.53
N ALA A 154 -2.78 14.35 13.93
CA ALA A 154 -2.33 14.64 15.28
C ALA A 154 -1.40 15.86 15.22
N PHE A 155 -1.89 16.99 15.68
CA PHE A 155 -1.11 18.23 15.71
C PHE A 155 -0.23 18.26 16.93
N ILE A 156 1.08 18.50 16.82
CA ILE A 156 1.89 18.87 18.01
C ILE A 156 1.42 20.27 18.47
N GLU A 157 1.33 20.50 19.79
CA GLU A 157 0.87 21.74 20.44
C GLU A 157 1.39 23.05 19.83
N SER A 158 2.55 23.03 19.19
CA SER A 158 3.14 24.19 18.50
C SER A 158 2.52 24.50 17.12
N GLY A 159 1.51 23.77 16.66
CA GLY A 159 0.82 23.94 15.37
C GLY A 159 1.65 23.63 14.10
N LYS A 160 2.97 23.47 14.24
CA LYS A 160 3.94 23.42 13.13
C LYS A 160 4.23 22.04 12.55
N LYS A 161 3.81 20.94 13.21
CA LYS A 161 4.02 19.58 12.71
C LYS A 161 2.71 18.78 12.80
N LYS A 162 2.15 18.45 11.63
CA LYS A 162 1.07 17.45 11.49
C LYS A 162 1.73 16.07 11.50
N ARG A 163 1.55 15.31 12.57
CA ARG A 163 1.78 13.85 12.54
C ARG A 163 0.48 13.19 12.13
N PHE A 164 0.55 12.05 11.47
CA PHE A 164 -0.64 11.26 11.17
C PHE A 164 -0.51 9.88 11.81
N PHE A 165 -1.63 9.26 12.14
CA PHE A 165 -1.67 7.89 12.57
C PHE A 165 -2.61 7.12 11.68
N LEU A 166 -2.16 5.96 11.20
CA LEU A 166 -3.05 4.98 10.63
C LEU A 166 -3.56 4.06 11.72
N ALA A 167 -4.86 3.82 11.74
CA ALA A 167 -5.42 2.79 12.59
C ALA A 167 -6.39 1.92 11.80
N LYS A 168 -6.35 0.61 12.06
CA LYS A 168 -7.29 -0.34 11.47
C LYS A 168 -8.63 -0.20 12.17
N ILE A 169 -9.71 -0.05 11.40
CA ILE A 169 -11.06 -0.08 11.96
C ILE A 169 -11.32 -1.52 12.41
N PHE A 170 -11.65 -1.67 13.69
CA PHE A 170 -11.91 -2.96 14.30
C PHE A 170 -13.40 -3.23 14.43
N LYS A 171 -14.17 -2.20 14.80
CA LYS A 171 -15.58 -2.33 15.07
C LYS A 171 -16.27 -0.99 14.89
N THR A 172 -17.45 -1.03 14.30
CA THR A 172 -18.36 0.12 14.28
C THR A 172 -19.59 -0.20 15.11
N ILE A 173 -20.05 0.74 15.94
CA ILE A 173 -21.27 0.59 16.73
C ILE A 173 -22.21 1.76 16.43
N PRO A 174 -23.44 1.51 15.94
CA PRO A 174 -24.43 2.57 15.83
C PRO A 174 -24.82 3.04 17.23
N ILE A 175 -24.80 4.35 17.42
CA ILE A 175 -25.23 5.03 18.62
C ILE A 175 -26.29 6.06 18.26
N ARG A 176 -27.30 6.21 19.12
CA ARG A 176 -28.30 7.24 18.94
C ARG A 176 -27.79 8.53 19.60
N TYR A 177 -27.61 9.57 18.80
CA TYR A 177 -27.24 10.89 19.28
C TYR A 177 -28.32 11.87 18.85
N GLN A 178 -29.10 12.35 19.82
CA GLN A 178 -30.33 13.11 19.57
C GLN A 178 -31.27 12.28 18.64
N ASP A 179 -31.65 12.82 17.49
CA ASP A 179 -32.52 12.19 16.50
C ASP A 179 -31.76 11.54 15.33
N LYS A 180 -30.43 11.42 15.42
CA LYS A 180 -29.59 10.84 14.37
C LYS A 180 -28.89 9.58 14.87
N ILE A 181 -28.68 8.63 13.96
CA ILE A 181 -27.75 7.52 14.16
C ILE A 181 -26.36 8.05 13.81
N ARG A 182 -25.42 7.90 14.75
CA ARG A 182 -24.00 8.06 14.53
C ARG A 182 -23.30 6.73 14.75
N TYR A 183 -22.06 6.61 14.31
CA TYR A 183 -21.31 5.38 14.31
C TYR A 183 -20.04 5.57 15.14
N ARG A 184 -19.98 4.94 16.32
CA ARG A 184 -18.77 4.91 17.12
C ARG A 184 -17.78 3.95 16.49
N VAL A 185 -16.65 4.49 16.03
CA VAL A 185 -15.62 3.73 15.32
C VAL A 185 -14.47 3.39 16.27
N TYR A 186 -14.24 2.10 16.46
CA TYR A 186 -13.14 1.56 17.27
C TYR A 186 -11.97 1.17 16.38
N PHE A 187 -10.75 1.36 16.89
CA PHE A 187 -9.53 1.10 16.14
C PHE A 187 -8.56 0.21 16.89
N LEU A 188 -7.74 -0.51 16.13
CA LEU A 188 -6.63 -1.31 16.65
C LEU A 188 -5.29 -0.87 16.03
N ASN A 189 -4.22 -1.11 16.80
CA ASN A 189 -2.83 -1.02 16.38
C ASN A 189 -2.48 0.29 15.64
N PRO A 190 -2.67 1.47 16.27
CA PRO A 190 -2.35 2.74 15.62
C PRO A 190 -0.85 2.81 15.30
N LYS A 191 -0.51 2.94 14.01
CA LYS A 191 0.86 3.14 13.51
C LYS A 191 1.10 4.62 13.26
N ILE A 192 2.16 5.17 13.85
CA ILE A 192 2.56 6.55 13.61
C ILE A 192 3.15 6.66 12.22
N ILE A 193 2.66 7.58 11.41
CA ILE A 193 3.25 7.95 10.14
C ILE A 193 3.71 9.39 10.25
N VAL A 194 5.02 9.58 10.06
CA VAL A 194 5.63 10.90 9.95
C VAL A 194 5.72 11.20 8.47
N THR A 195 4.94 12.18 8.02
CA THR A 195 5.12 12.87 6.73
C THR A 195 5.84 14.19 6.96
#